data_AF-A0A920UYY1-F1
#
_entry.id   AF-A0A920UYY1-F1
#
_cell.length_a   1.000
_cell.length_b   1.000
_cell.length_c   1.000
_cell.angle_alpha   90.00
_cell.angle_beta   90.00
_cell.angle_gamma   90.00
#
_symmetry.space_group_name_H-M   'P 1'
#
loop_
_entity.id
_entity.type
_entity.pdbx_description
1 polymer ?
#
loop_
_entity_poly.entity_id
_entity_poly.type
_entity_poly.pdbx_seq_one_letter_code
_entity_poly.pdbx_strand_id
1 'polypeptide(L)' 'MGWIRNYQARNFMRDQMVKGDLAFFYHSNCAEPAVVGMMEIVGKAYPDHTSLIHKKNISIQTAHLTIHVG' A
#
# COMPACT_ATOMS: atom_id res chain seq x y z
N MET A 1 -7.53 -0.79 4.07
CA MET A 1 -6.06 -0.66 4.12
C MET A 1 -5.74 0.77 4.51
N GLY A 2 -5.25 1.01 5.73
CA GLY A 2 -5.04 2.38 6.20
C GLY A 2 -4.09 2.45 7.38
N TRP A 3 -2.93 1.79 7.31
CA TRP A 3 -1.96 1.79 8.43
C TRP A 3 -0.49 1.68 7.95
N ILE A 4 -0.09 2.32 6.84
CA ILE A 4 1.34 2.46 6.53
C ILE A 4 1.96 3.56 7.41
N ARG A 5 2.40 3.19 8.61
CA ARG A 5 3.10 4.09 9.55
C ARG A 5 4.62 4.07 9.40
N ASN A 6 5.14 3.25 8.49
CA ASN A 6 6.56 3.17 8.19
C ASN A 6 6.93 4.24 7.14
N TYR A 7 7.86 5.14 7.48
CA TYR A 7 8.28 6.22 6.60
C TYR A 7 8.97 5.74 5.32
N GLN A 8 9.75 4.67 5.38
CA GLN A 8 10.41 4.08 4.20
C GLN A 8 9.37 3.48 3.26
N ALA A 9 8.42 2.70 3.78
CA ALA A 9 7.33 2.14 2.99
C ALA A 9 6.46 3.24 2.36
N ARG A 10 6.15 4.30 3.13
CA ARG A 10 5.45 5.48 2.60
C ARG A 10 6.21 6.14 1.46
N ASN A 11 7.50 6.40 1.64
CA ASN A 11 8.31 7.05 0.62
C ASN A 11 8.46 6.16 -0.61
N PHE A 12 8.58 4.84 -0.44
CA PHE A 12 8.57 3.90 -1.56
C PHE A 12 7.28 3.97 -2.37
N MET A 13 6.12 3.94 -1.70
CA MET A 13 4.82 4.07 -2.39
C MET A 13 4.61 5.43 -3.06
N ARG A 14 5.18 6.51 -2.51
CA ARG A 14 5.05 7.87 -3.07
C ARG A 14 6.00 8.12 -4.23
N ASP A 15 7.25 7.71 -4.08
CA ASP A 15 8.36 8.12 -4.95
C ASP A 15 8.68 7.07 -6.01
N GLN A 16 8.43 5.79 -5.73
CA GLN A 16 8.86 4.69 -6.59
C GLN A 16 7.71 3.94 -7.26
N MET A 17 6.52 3.88 -6.66
CA MET A 17 5.39 3.19 -7.28
C MET A 17 4.66 4.07 -8.30
N VAL A 18 4.55 3.58 -9.53
CA VAL A 18 3.83 4.22 -10.64
C VAL A 18 2.69 3.33 -11.15
N LYS A 19 1.76 3.95 -11.88
CA LYS A 19 0.63 3.21 -12.48
C LYS A 19 1.17 2.15 -13.45
N GLY A 20 0.67 0.92 -13.34
CA GLY A 20 1.12 -0.23 -14.12
C GLY A 20 2.21 -1.05 -13.44
N ASP A 21 2.79 -0.58 -12.33
CA ASP A 21 3.73 -1.40 -11.57
C ASP A 21 3.03 -2.61 -10.96
N LEU A 22 3.74 -3.74 -11.01
CA LEU A 22 3.31 -4.98 -10.38
C LEU A 22 3.95 -5.11 -9.01
N ALA A 23 3.16 -5.56 -8.05
CA ALA A 23 3.62 -5.86 -6.72
C ALA A 23 3.05 -7.20 -6.24
N PHE A 24 3.68 -7.80 -5.24
CA PHE A 24 3.21 -9.06 -4.67
C PHE A 24 2.26 -8.79 -3.51
N PHE A 25 1.14 -9.50 -3.50
CA PHE A 25 0.22 -9.49 -2.37
C PHE A 25 0.66 -10.55 -1.36
N TYR A 26 1.22 -10.10 -0.24
CA TYR A 26 1.79 -10.96 0.79
C TYR A 26 0.85 -11.08 1.99
N HIS A 27 0.51 -12.30 2.36
CA HIS A 27 -0.33 -12.58 3.52
C HIS A 27 0.58 -12.76 4.76
N SER A 28 0.82 -11.68 5.50
CA SER A 28 1.83 -11.64 6.57
C SER A 28 1.40 -12.17 7.94
N ASN A 29 0.10 -12.30 8.21
CA ASN A 29 -0.42 -12.67 9.53
C ASN A 29 -1.32 -13.92 9.45
N CYS A 30 -0.78 -15.02 8.91
CA CYS A 30 -1.41 -16.34 8.86
C CYS A 30 -0.43 -17.41 9.32
N ALA A 31 -0.94 -18.60 9.62
CA ALA A 31 -0.15 -19.76 9.99
C ALA A 31 0.93 -20.11 8.93
N GLU A 32 0.63 -19.85 7.66
CA GLU A 32 1.56 -20.02 6.54
C GLU A 32 1.72 -18.70 5.78
N PRO A 33 2.75 -17.90 6.06
CA PRO A 33 2.94 -16.63 5.42
C PRO A 33 3.50 -16.82 4.00
N ALA A 34 2.75 -16.35 3.00
CA ALA A 34 3.06 -16.58 1.59
C ALA A 34 2.66 -15.39 0.69
N VAL A 35 3.25 -15.36 -0.52
CA VAL A 35 2.74 -14.54 -1.62
C VAL A 35 1.51 -15.25 -2.17
N VAL A 36 0.35 -14.62 -2.01
CA VAL A 36 -0.95 -15.21 -2.37
C VAL A 36 -1.51 -14.65 -3.67
N GLY A 37 -0.80 -13.72 -4.31
CA GLY A 37 -1.21 -13.15 -5.59
C GLY A 37 -0.35 -12.00 -6.06
N MET A 38 -0.71 -11.46 -7.21
CA MET A 38 -0.09 -10.29 -7.81
C MET A 38 -1.10 -9.14 -7.87
N MET A 39 -0.61 -7.93 -7.67
CA MET A 39 -1.41 -6.72 -7.69
C MET A 39 -0.79 -5.70 -8.63
N GLU A 40 -1.64 -4.95 -9.32
CA GLU A 40 -1.23 -3.85 -10.18
C GLU A 40 -1.59 -2.51 -9.52
N ILE A 41 -0.68 -1.55 -9.58
CA ILE A 41 -0.91 -0.17 -9.16
C ILE A 41 -1.77 0.52 -10.21
N VAL A 42 -3.01 0.86 -9.87
CA VAL A 42 -3.94 1.49 -10.83
C VAL A 42 -4.04 3.01 -10.68
N GLY A 43 -3.38 3.59 -9.67
CA GLY A 43 -3.39 5.02 -9.40
C GLY A 43 -2.22 5.50 -8.55
N LYS A 44 -2.02 6.83 -8.52
CA LYS A 44 -0.98 7.47 -7.70
C LYS A 44 -1.34 7.41 -6.22
N ALA A 45 -0.31 7.41 -5.38
CA ALA A 45 -0.41 7.59 -3.94
C ALA A 45 -1.12 8.91 -3.58
N TYR A 46 -2.22 8.83 -2.82
CA TYR A 46 -2.98 9.99 -2.33
C TYR A 46 -3.12 9.96 -0.79
N PRO A 47 -3.35 11.12 -0.15
CA PRO A 47 -3.56 11.18 1.29
C PRO A 47 -4.77 10.34 1.71
N ASP A 48 -4.55 9.38 2.62
CA ASP A 48 -5.60 8.49 3.08
C ASP A 48 -6.52 9.19 4.10
N HIS A 49 -7.78 9.32 3.73
CA HIS A 49 -8.82 9.96 4.52
C HIS A 49 -9.24 9.16 5.76
N THR A 50 -8.80 7.91 5.91
CA THR A 50 -9.12 7.07 7.07
C THR A 50 -8.24 7.32 8.30
N SER A 51 -7.19 8.16 8.20
CA SER A 51 -6.46 8.63 9.40
C SER A 51 -7.27 9.66 10.19
N LEU A 52 -8.09 9.20 11.12
CA LEU A 52 -8.82 10.07 12.05
C LEU A 52 -7.98 10.49 13.28
N ILE A 53 -6.65 10.57 13.16
CA ILE A 53 -5.76 10.82 14.31
C ILE A 53 -4.87 12.04 14.09
N HIS A 54 -4.97 12.97 15.05
CA HIS A 54 -4.48 14.34 15.03
C HIS A 54 -2.94 14.49 15.15
N LYS A 55 -2.17 13.89 14.25
CA LYS A 55 -0.73 14.23 14.09
C LYS A 55 -0.47 14.80 12.69
N LYS A 56 -0.49 16.14 12.62
CA LYS A 56 0.11 16.94 11.56
C LYS A 56 1.56 16.46 11.37
N ASN A 57 1.82 15.65 10.33
CA ASN A 57 3.14 15.31 9.73
C ASN A 57 3.29 13.84 9.25
N ILE A 58 2.24 13.02 9.29
CA ILE A 58 2.28 11.71 8.62
C ILE A 58 1.14 11.64 7.61
N SER A 59 1.38 12.16 6.41
CA SER A 59 0.57 11.84 5.24
C SER A 59 0.69 10.34 4.98
N ILE A 60 -0.26 9.56 5.48
CA ILE A 60 -0.39 8.15 5.11
C ILE A 60 -0.88 8.11 3.66
N GLN A 61 -0.10 7.49 2.80
CA GLN A 61 -0.34 7.45 1.36
C GLN A 61 -1.02 6.12 1.04
N THR A 62 -2.21 6.16 0.44
CA THR A 62 -2.88 4.99 -0.10
C THR A 62 -2.76 5.02 -1.62
N ALA A 63 -2.37 3.90 -2.22
CA ALA A 63 -2.52 3.68 -3.65
C ALA A 63 -3.77 2.82 -3.88
N HIS A 64 -4.43 2.99 -5.02
CA HIS A 64 -5.41 2.00 -5.47
C HIS A 64 -4.66 0.84 -6.11
N LEU A 65 -4.93 -0.37 -5.64
CA LEU A 65 -4.37 -1.60 -6.18
C LEU A 65 -5.53 -2.52 -6.59
N THR A 66 -5.43 -3.08 -7.78
CA THR A 66 -6.30 -4.19 -8.19
C THR A 66 -5.59 -5.49 -7.89
N ILE A 67 -6.24 -6.37 -7.13
CA ILE A 67 -5.73 -7.71 -6.83
C ILE A 67 -6.18 -8.63 -7.95
N HIS A 68 -5.21 -9.22 -8.65
CA HIS A 68 -5.46 -10.31 -9.60
C HIS A 68 -5.23 -11.62 -8.85
N VAL A 69 -6.29 -12.15 -8.25
CA VAL A 69 -6.30 -13.53 -7.72
C VAL A 69 -6.55 -14.47 -8.91
N GLY A 70 -5.54 -15.29 -9.21
CA GLY A 70 -5.63 -16.40 -10.16
C GLY A 70 -5.84 -17.71 -9.43
#